data_AF-A0A6B2XNQ2-F1
#
_entry.id   AF-A0A6B2XNQ2-F1
#
_cell.length_a   1.000
_cell.length_b   1.000
_cell.length_c   1.000
_cell.angle_alpha   90.00
_cell.angle_beta   90.00
_cell.angle_gamma   90.00
#
_symmetry.space_group_name_H-M   'P 1'
#
loop_
_entity.id
_entity.type
_entity.pdbx_description
1 polymer ?
#
loop_
_entity_poly.entity_id
_entity_poly.type
_entity_poly.pdbx_seq_one_letter_code
_entity_poly.pdbx_strand_id
1 'polypeptide(L)'
;MNSAAAEGGGGGGGGAAGGGTNVETQRLDEAANALVELRGDTENVDNTADDDTLNAVRGLNKHTAGGMAEAGSWATAGSLMTMDVRWGSQVINLKTMLQDISDKLHTTTGHYTRTEQEERARQNSIGTPFG
;
A
#
# COMPACT_ATOMS: atom_id res chain seq x y z
N MET A 1 -45.53 15.70 39.30
CA MET A 1 -45.23 17.10 39.67
C MET A 1 -44.35 17.08 40.92
N ASN A 2 -43.03 17.28 40.78
CA ASN A 2 -42.26 18.09 41.72
C ASN A 2 -40.92 18.50 41.06
N SER A 3 -40.77 19.81 40.88
CA SER A 3 -39.56 20.59 40.54
C SER A 3 -38.74 20.79 41.83
N ALA A 4 -37.50 21.29 41.93
CA ALA A 4 -36.37 21.65 41.07
C ALA A 4 -35.16 21.89 42.00
N ALA A 5 -33.96 21.74 41.43
CA ALA A 5 -32.68 22.44 41.66
C ALA A 5 -32.17 22.82 43.07
N ALA A 6 -30.91 22.45 43.35
CA ALA A 6 -29.92 23.31 43.99
C ALA A 6 -28.49 22.96 43.51
N GLU A 7 -27.76 23.99 43.10
CA GLU A 7 -26.45 24.01 42.44
C GLU A 7 -25.26 23.60 43.31
N GLY A 8 -24.16 23.27 42.62
CA GLY A 8 -22.80 23.17 43.13
C GLY A 8 -22.07 22.07 42.34
N GLY A 9 -21.14 22.31 41.43
CA GLY A 9 -20.21 23.41 41.27
C GLY A 9 -18.89 22.77 40.84
N GLY A 10 -18.30 23.25 39.74
CA GLY A 10 -16.88 23.07 39.40
C GLY A 10 -16.38 21.65 39.12
N GLY A 11 -15.99 21.41 37.87
CA GLY A 11 -15.22 20.21 37.54
C GLY A 11 -14.97 20.10 36.05
N GLY A 12 -14.19 21.03 35.50
CA GLY A 12 -13.59 20.85 34.19
C GLY A 12 -12.84 19.53 34.14
N GLY A 13 -13.17 18.70 33.17
CA GLY A 13 -12.57 17.40 32.95
C GLY A 13 -12.25 17.21 31.49
N GLY A 14 -11.15 17.85 31.06
CA GLY A 14 -10.29 17.47 29.95
C GLY A 14 -10.97 17.02 28.66
N GLY A 15 -11.05 17.94 27.69
CA GLY A 15 -11.16 17.57 26.29
C GLY A 15 -10.02 16.62 25.90
N ALA A 16 -10.34 15.34 25.77
CA ALA A 16 -9.50 14.36 25.09
C ALA A 16 -9.69 14.52 23.57
N ALA A 17 -9.28 15.67 23.04
CA ALA A 17 -9.21 15.93 21.61
C ALA A 17 -7.74 16.23 21.28
N GLY A 18 -6.94 15.19 21.03
CA GLY A 18 -5.55 15.39 20.64
C GLY A 18 -4.67 14.14 20.52
N GLY A 19 -5.12 12.98 21.02
CA GLY A 19 -4.28 11.77 21.05
C GLY A 19 -4.44 10.81 19.86
N GLY A 20 -5.60 10.78 19.21
CA GLY A 20 -5.94 9.73 18.25
C GLY A 20 -5.29 9.90 16.87
N THR A 21 -5.28 11.11 16.33
CA THR A 21 -4.88 11.38 14.95
C THR A 21 -3.40 11.09 14.69
N ASN A 22 -2.51 11.44 15.61
CA ASN A 22 -1.07 11.20 15.45
C ASN A 22 -0.73 9.70 15.43
N VAL A 23 -1.36 8.89 16.29
CA VAL A 23 -1.17 7.44 16.33
C VAL A 23 -1.75 6.77 15.07
N GLU A 24 -2.92 7.23 14.62
CA GLU A 24 -3.52 6.75 13.36
C GLU A 24 -2.62 7.06 12.16
N THR A 25 -2.08 8.28 12.10
CA THR A 25 -1.20 8.76 11.01
C THR A 25 0.11 7.96 10.95
N GLN A 26 0.73 7.70 12.10
CA GLN A 26 1.93 6.86 12.16
C GLN A 26 1.67 5.44 11.67
N ARG A 27 0.53 4.84 12.05
CA ARG A 27 0.15 3.50 11.57
C ARG A 27 -0.11 3.45 10.07
N LEU A 28 -0.67 4.52 9.49
CA LEU A 28 -0.89 4.62 8.05
C LEU A 28 0.44 4.71 7.28
N ASP A 29 1.41 5.47 7.80
CA ASP A 29 2.75 5.57 7.20
C ASP A 29 3.52 4.25 7.32
N GLU A 30 3.45 3.56 8.47
CA GLU A 30 4.03 2.22 8.64
C GLU A 30 3.43 1.21 7.64
N ALA A 31 2.10 1.25 7.46
CA ALA A 31 1.44 0.40 6.47
C ALA A 31 1.83 0.74 5.03
N ALA A 32 1.97 2.03 4.70
CA ALA A 32 2.40 2.46 3.38
C ALA A 32 3.83 1.98 3.06
N ASN A 33 4.75 2.10 4.01
CA ASN A 33 6.13 1.63 3.86
C ASN A 33 6.20 0.10 3.70
N ALA A 34 5.44 -0.65 4.51
CA ALA A 34 5.38 -2.11 4.39
C ALA A 34 4.86 -2.57 3.01
N LEU A 35 3.93 -1.83 2.41
CA LEU A 35 3.44 -2.11 1.05
C LEU A 35 4.52 -1.84 -0.01
N VAL A 36 5.35 -0.82 0.17
CA VAL A 36 6.48 -0.53 -0.71
C VAL A 36 7.52 -1.65 -0.65
N GLU A 37 7.87 -2.11 0.55
CA GLU A 37 8.78 -3.25 0.74
C GLU A 37 8.21 -4.53 0.09
N LEU A 38 6.94 -4.84 0.37
CA LEU A 38 6.26 -5.98 -0.25
C LEU A 38 6.28 -5.92 -1.78
N ARG A 39 6.13 -4.72 -2.37
CA ARG A 39 6.21 -4.51 -3.82
C ARG A 39 7.61 -4.84 -4.34
N GLY A 40 8.66 -4.40 -3.64
CA GLY A 40 10.05 -4.70 -3.98
C GLY A 40 10.39 -6.18 -3.89
N ASP A 41 9.94 -6.84 -2.81
CA ASP A 41 10.13 -8.30 -2.65
C ASP A 41 9.40 -9.09 -3.74
N THR A 42 8.17 -8.69 -4.05
CA THR A 42 7.39 -9.30 -5.14
C THR A 42 8.10 -9.13 -6.49
N GLU A 43 8.70 -7.97 -6.74
CA GLU A 43 9.45 -7.69 -7.97
C GLU A 43 10.71 -8.54 -8.09
N ASN A 44 11.46 -8.74 -7.00
CA ASN A 44 12.65 -9.59 -7.01
C ASN A 44 12.31 -11.06 -7.29
N VAL A 45 11.24 -11.57 -6.68
CA VAL A 45 10.76 -12.94 -6.91
C VAL A 45 10.27 -13.10 -8.35
N ASP A 46 9.53 -12.12 -8.87
CA ASP A 46 9.01 -12.12 -10.24
C ASP A 46 10.14 -12.13 -11.28
N ASN A 47 11.16 -11.28 -11.13
CA ASN A 47 12.32 -11.26 -12.01
C ASN A 47 13.05 -12.61 -12.03
N THR A 48 13.16 -13.25 -10.87
CA THR A 48 13.78 -14.60 -10.78
C THR A 48 12.96 -15.63 -11.53
N ALA A 49 11.63 -15.59 -11.41
CA ALA A 49 10.74 -16.51 -12.10
C ALA A 49 10.75 -16.33 -13.62
N ASP A 50 10.82 -15.08 -14.11
CA ASP A 50 10.96 -14.76 -15.54
C ASP A 50 12.30 -15.30 -16.09
N ASP A 51 13.41 -15.03 -15.40
CA ASP A 51 14.74 -15.54 -15.80
C ASP A 51 14.78 -17.07 -15.88
N ASP A 52 14.26 -17.77 -14.86
CA ASP A 52 14.18 -19.23 -14.84
C ASP A 52 13.29 -19.77 -15.98
N THR A 53 12.17 -19.10 -16.24
CA THR A 53 11.24 -19.47 -17.31
C THR A 53 11.88 -19.29 -18.69
N LEU A 54 12.52 -18.16 -18.95
CA LEU A 54 13.23 -17.91 -20.20
C LEU A 54 14.38 -18.90 -20.41
N ASN A 55 15.12 -19.23 -19.35
CA ASN A 55 16.19 -20.22 -19.41
C ASN A 55 15.63 -21.62 -19.70
N ALA A 56 14.51 -22.02 -19.10
CA ALA A 56 13.83 -23.28 -19.39
C ALA A 56 13.31 -23.34 -20.83
N VAL A 57 12.67 -22.28 -21.33
CA VAL A 57 12.20 -22.18 -22.72
C VAL A 57 13.37 -22.32 -23.71
N ARG A 58 14.48 -21.61 -23.48
CA ARG A 58 15.70 -21.72 -24.30
C ARG A 58 16.29 -23.13 -24.24
N GLY A 59 16.34 -23.74 -23.05
CA GLY A 59 16.81 -25.12 -22.86
C GLY A 59 15.98 -26.12 -23.65
N LEU A 60 14.66 -26.05 -23.54
CA LEU A 60 13.72 -26.90 -24.29
C LEU A 60 13.90 -26.75 -25.81
N ASN A 61 14.07 -25.51 -26.28
CA ASN A 61 14.27 -25.22 -27.71
C ASN A 61 15.66 -25.61 -28.24
N LYS A 62 16.67 -25.70 -27.36
CA LYS A 62 18.03 -26.14 -27.73
C LYS A 62 18.06 -27.62 -28.12
N HIS A 63 17.20 -28.45 -27.54
CA HIS A 63 17.04 -29.87 -27.93
C HIS A 63 16.32 -30.05 -29.28
N THR A 64 15.84 -28.95 -29.87
CA THR A 64 15.11 -28.90 -31.14
C THR A 64 16.02 -28.49 -32.30
N ALA A 65 17.06 -27.70 -32.01
CA ALA A 65 18.05 -27.23 -32.98
C ALA A 65 19.03 -28.36 -33.38
N GLY A 66 18.55 -29.28 -34.22
CA GLY A 66 19.32 -30.42 -34.74
C GLY A 66 18.48 -31.59 -35.27
N GLY A 67 17.18 -31.61 -34.99
CA GLY A 67 16.23 -32.57 -35.56
C GLY A 67 15.38 -31.95 -36.66
N MET A 68 14.89 -32.77 -37.60
CA MET A 68 14.10 -32.37 -38.78
C MET A 68 13.06 -31.27 -38.49
N ALA A 69 12.71 -30.47 -39.50
CA ALA A 69 11.74 -29.38 -39.42
C ALA A 69 10.33 -29.76 -38.90
N GLU A 70 10.00 -31.06 -38.78
CA GLU A 70 8.78 -31.54 -38.11
C GLU A 70 8.93 -31.80 -36.60
N ALA A 71 10.16 -31.79 -36.07
CA ALA A 71 10.45 -31.91 -34.64
C ALA A 71 10.28 -30.55 -33.95
N GLY A 72 9.15 -29.89 -34.16
CA GLY A 72 8.88 -28.51 -33.77
C GLY A 72 9.20 -28.19 -32.30
N SER A 73 9.37 -26.89 -32.02
CA SER A 73 9.41 -26.30 -30.67
C SER A 73 8.57 -27.16 -29.72
N TRP A 74 9.17 -27.64 -28.63
CA TRP A 74 8.43 -28.42 -27.63
C TRP A 74 7.13 -27.67 -27.32
N ALA A 75 5.97 -28.31 -27.49
CA ALA A 75 4.68 -27.66 -27.24
C ALA A 75 4.62 -27.04 -25.83
N THR A 76 5.31 -27.69 -24.88
CA THR A 76 5.52 -27.22 -23.50
C THR A 76 6.31 -25.92 -23.40
N ALA A 77 7.26 -25.64 -24.30
CA ALA A 77 7.99 -24.36 -24.32
C ALA A 77 7.06 -23.18 -24.69
N GLY A 78 6.16 -23.38 -25.66
CA GLY A 78 5.15 -22.39 -26.01
C GLY A 78 4.10 -22.20 -24.91
N SER A 79 3.65 -23.29 -24.27
CA SER A 79 2.75 -23.22 -23.12
C SER A 79 3.40 -22.51 -21.92
N LEU A 80 4.68 -22.76 -21.66
CA LEU A 80 5.43 -22.12 -20.59
C LEU A 80 5.56 -20.60 -20.82
N MET A 81 5.90 -20.19 -22.05
CA MET A 81 5.93 -18.77 -22.43
C MET A 81 4.54 -18.10 -22.29
N THR A 82 3.46 -18.83 -22.59
CA THR A 82 2.10 -18.30 -22.41
C THR A 82 1.74 -18.11 -20.94
N MET A 83 2.19 -19.03 -20.06
CA MET A 83 2.00 -18.90 -18.62
C MET A 83 2.80 -17.73 -18.05
N ASP A 84 4.04 -17.55 -18.53
CA ASP A 84 4.91 -16.43 -18.17
C ASP A 84 4.27 -15.08 -18.48
N VAL A 85 3.80 -14.87 -19.71
CA VAL A 85 3.09 -13.64 -20.11
C VAL A 85 1.85 -13.39 -19.24
N ARG A 86 1.07 -14.45 -18.94
CA ARG A 86 -0.12 -14.32 -18.09
C ARG A 86 0.25 -13.96 -16.65
N TRP A 87 1.31 -14.56 -16.12
CA TRP A 87 1.84 -14.27 -14.80
C TRP A 87 2.34 -12.82 -14.71
N GLY A 88 3.16 -12.38 -15.65
CA GLY A 88 3.64 -10.99 -15.70
C GLY A 88 2.49 -9.97 -15.75
N SER A 89 1.42 -10.26 -16.50
CA SER A 89 0.20 -9.43 -16.49
C SER A 89 -0.46 -9.35 -15.12
N GLN A 90 -0.53 -10.47 -14.37
CA GLN A 90 -1.09 -10.49 -13.02
C GLN A 90 -0.20 -9.74 -12.02
N VAL A 91 1.12 -9.85 -12.13
CA VAL A 91 2.06 -9.13 -11.28
C VAL A 91 2.00 -7.62 -11.51
N ILE A 92 1.90 -7.16 -12.76
CA ILE A 92 1.70 -5.74 -13.08
C ILE A 92 0.42 -5.20 -12.42
N ASN A 93 -0.69 -5.95 -12.49
CA ASN A 93 -1.94 -5.56 -11.84
C ASN A 93 -1.79 -5.47 -10.33
N LEU A 94 -1.11 -6.44 -9.70
CA LEU A 94 -0.84 -6.42 -8.27
C LEU A 94 0.02 -5.22 -7.88
N LYS A 95 1.12 -4.94 -8.60
CA LYS A 95 1.99 -3.78 -8.38
C LYS A 95 1.20 -2.47 -8.47
N THR A 96 0.30 -2.36 -9.45
CA THR A 96 -0.56 -1.18 -9.62
C THR A 96 -1.51 -0.98 -8.44
N MET A 97 -2.14 -2.07 -7.94
CA MET A 97 -3.01 -1.99 -6.77
C MET A 97 -2.24 -1.61 -5.50
N LEU A 98 -1.05 -2.19 -5.28
CA LEU A 98 -0.21 -1.86 -4.14
C LEU A 98 0.22 -0.39 -4.16
N GLN A 99 0.57 0.14 -5.33
CA GLN A 99 0.91 1.55 -5.51
C GLN A 99 -0.29 2.46 -5.19
N ASP A 100 -1.47 2.17 -5.76
CA ASP A 100 -2.67 2.99 -5.53
C ASP A 100 -3.08 3.00 -4.05
N ILE A 101 -2.94 1.87 -3.33
CA ILE A 101 -3.19 1.82 -1.89
C ILE A 101 -2.17 2.67 -1.13
N SER A 102 -0.87 2.55 -1.45
CA SER A 102 0.20 3.35 -0.82
C SER A 102 -0.02 4.85 -1.02
N ASP A 103 -0.35 5.28 -2.25
CA ASP A 103 -0.62 6.69 -2.57
C ASP A 103 -1.84 7.24 -1.81
N LYS A 104 -2.89 6.42 -1.66
CA LYS A 104 -4.07 6.77 -0.87
C LYS A 104 -3.73 6.93 0.61
N LEU A 105 -2.96 6.00 1.19
CA LEU A 105 -2.53 6.08 2.59
C LEU A 105 -1.73 7.36 2.85
N HIS A 106 -0.74 7.67 2.01
CA HIS A 106 0.05 8.90 2.13
C HIS A 106 -0.80 10.17 1.97
N THR A 107 -1.75 10.17 1.03
CA THR A 107 -2.68 11.29 0.85
C THR A 107 -3.54 11.49 2.11
N THR A 108 -4.06 10.40 2.68
CA THR A 108 -4.85 10.42 3.92
C THR A 108 -4.03 10.94 5.10
N THR A 109 -2.81 10.45 5.30
CA THR A 109 -1.84 10.99 6.29
C THR A 109 -1.66 12.50 6.13
N GLY A 110 -1.46 12.97 4.90
CA GLY A 110 -1.26 14.40 4.61
C GLY A 110 -2.50 15.25 4.93
N HIS A 111 -3.69 14.75 4.64
CA HIS A 111 -4.95 15.41 5.01
C HIS A 111 -5.12 15.51 6.53
N TYR A 112 -4.93 14.41 7.26
CA TYR A 112 -5.03 14.41 8.72
C TYR A 112 -4.04 15.39 9.37
N THR A 113 -2.78 15.37 8.91
CA THR A 113 -1.75 16.27 9.41
C THR A 113 -2.11 17.74 9.19
N ARG A 114 -2.60 18.08 7.98
CA ARG A 114 -3.01 19.46 7.66
C ARG A 114 -4.20 19.90 8.52
N THR A 115 -5.22 19.07 8.64
CA THR A 115 -6.40 19.37 9.47
C THR A 115 -6.01 19.53 10.94
N GLU A 116 -5.08 18.73 11.45
CA GLU A 116 -4.57 18.89 12.82
C GLU A 116 -3.80 20.21 13.00
N GLN A 117 -2.98 20.62 12.04
CA GLN A 117 -2.29 21.91 12.09
C GLN A 117 -3.26 23.10 12.06
N GLU A 118 -4.28 23.04 11.19
CA GLU A 118 -5.33 24.07 11.10
C GLU A 118 -6.16 24.15 12.39
N GLU A 119 -6.47 23.01 13.00
CA GLU A 119 -7.21 22.95 14.26
C GLU A 119 -6.37 23.46 15.44
N ARG A 120 -5.08 23.09 15.51
CA ARG A 120 -4.14 23.68 16.48
C ARG A 120 -4.02 25.20 16.31
N ALA A 121 -3.96 25.69 15.06
CA ALA A 121 -3.94 27.12 14.79
C ALA A 121 -5.22 27.82 15.24
N ARG A 122 -6.40 27.21 15.01
CA ARG A 122 -7.68 27.72 15.52
C ARG A 122 -7.73 27.74 17.05
N GLN A 123 -7.34 26.66 17.71
CA GLN A 123 -7.31 26.59 19.17
C GLN A 123 -6.34 27.62 19.77
N ASN A 124 -5.17 27.81 19.18
CA ASN A 124 -4.23 28.85 19.60
C ASN A 124 -4.81 30.25 19.41
N SER A 125 -5.53 30.51 18.31
CA SER A 125 -6.16 31.82 18.08
C SER A 125 -7.28 32.13 19.08
N ILE A 126 -8.02 31.11 19.52
CA ILE A 126 -9.08 31.24 20.54
C ILE A 126 -8.47 31.34 21.95
N GLY A 127 -7.32 30.71 22.19
CA GLY A 127 -6.59 30.70 23.46
C GLY A 127 -5.77 31.96 23.77
N THR A 128 -5.67 32.92 22.83
CA THR A 128 -5.13 34.27 23.10
C THR A 128 -6.26 35.24 23.43
N PRO A 129 -6.63 35.42 24.71
CA PRO A 129 -7.49 36.53 25.10
C PRO A 129 -6.69 37.83 24.96
N PHE A 130 -7.25 38.79 24.24
CA PHE A 130 -6.88 40.22 24.14
C PHE A 130 -5.56 40.62 24.82
N GLY A 131 -4.53 40.83 24.00
CA GLY A 131 -3.41 41.73 24.31
C GLY A 131 -3.69 43.11 23.75
#